data_AF-A0A164TM84-F1
#
_entry.id   AF-A0A164TM84-F1
#
_cell.length_a   1.000
_cell.length_b   1.000
_cell.length_c   1.000
_cell.angle_alpha   90.00
_cell.angle_beta   90.00
_cell.angle_gamma   90.00
#
_symmetry.space_group_name_H-M   'P 1'
#
loop_
_entity.id
_entity.type
_entity.pdbx_description
1 polymer ?
#
loop_
_entity_poly.entity_id
_entity_poly.type
_entity_poly.pdbx_seq_one_letter_code
_entity_poly.pdbx_strand_id
1 'polypeptide(L)'
;MAFMAWLSHLVVLVVLTILQARIDFRHDSIPTAINALKQKGPSNSPPIIFDNTEDQNFFTTANLSQYDAILFLSTTGEVLDASGKAAFQTYLNQGGNFVGIHSASDTLRNTTFYMEELVVLDNTHPSTSMLPTRWPVQDEFYNFKSDPRSVGAVVVLTVDESTYTDDGVRKFDQGTPHPIAWYQERGAGSQETETAGRSWYTSLGHLNQTWEDDLYLQHVMGGISWTLAGNTTKAFSSNATVGNANSLDGNNPSSTITSISTSKSTSTSVESTVPPSSTPSSDTARHQTASGTLLLSLCVALLALMYL
;
A
#
# COMPACT_ATOMS: atom_id res chain seq x y z
N MET A 1 -18.81 -17.97 -28.92
CA MET A 1 -18.73 -18.37 -27.49
C MET A 1 -17.74 -19.53 -27.36
N ALA A 2 -16.45 -19.24 -27.09
CA ALA A 2 -15.40 -20.28 -26.98
C ALA A 2 -14.10 -19.75 -26.33
N PHE A 3 -14.19 -18.90 -25.29
CA PHE A 3 -13.02 -18.19 -24.74
C PHE A 3 -13.05 -18.01 -23.21
N MET A 4 -13.82 -18.84 -22.50
CA MET A 4 -14.22 -18.55 -21.10
C MET A 4 -14.27 -19.80 -20.20
N ALA A 5 -13.50 -20.84 -20.52
CA ALA A 5 -13.64 -22.16 -19.90
C ALA A 5 -12.29 -22.92 -19.74
N TRP A 6 -11.22 -22.26 -19.30
CA TRP A 6 -9.93 -22.91 -19.00
C TRP A 6 -9.05 -22.20 -17.95
N LEU A 7 -9.66 -21.53 -16.95
CA LEU A 7 -8.95 -20.93 -15.80
C LEU A 7 -9.66 -21.26 -14.48
N SER A 8 -9.66 -22.54 -14.11
CA SER A 8 -10.29 -23.06 -12.87
C SER A 8 -9.29 -23.81 -11.97
N HIS A 9 -8.01 -23.48 -12.05
CA HIS A 9 -6.95 -23.98 -11.17
C HIS A 9 -6.34 -22.80 -10.43
N LEU A 10 -6.27 -22.88 -9.10
CA LEU A 10 -5.98 -21.71 -8.26
C LEU A 10 -4.48 -21.40 -8.25
N VAL A 11 -4.08 -20.38 -9.02
CA VAL A 11 -2.92 -19.58 -8.65
C VAL A 11 -3.29 -18.82 -7.38
N VAL A 12 -2.53 -19.02 -6.31
CA VAL A 12 -2.70 -18.31 -5.03
C VAL A 12 -1.61 -17.26 -4.95
N LEU A 13 -1.92 -16.07 -5.42
CA LEU A 13 -0.99 -14.94 -5.43
C LEU A 13 -0.92 -14.39 -4.01
N VAL A 14 0.24 -14.54 -3.36
CA VAL A 14 0.41 -14.12 -1.96
C VAL A 14 1.02 -12.72 -1.90
N VAL A 15 0.39 -11.85 -1.12
CA VAL A 15 0.81 -10.47 -0.89
C VAL A 15 1.12 -10.27 0.59
N LEU A 16 2.32 -9.79 0.93
CA LEU A 16 2.76 -9.53 2.31
C LEU A 16 2.62 -8.04 2.65
N THR A 17 1.99 -7.70 3.79
CA THR A 17 2.05 -6.32 4.31
C THR A 17 1.96 -6.11 5.83
N ILE A 18 2.94 -5.38 6.36
CA ILE A 18 2.95 -4.12 7.14
C ILE A 18 4.43 -3.97 7.53
N LEU A 19 4.86 -2.77 7.88
CA LEU A 19 6.11 -2.66 8.61
C LEU A 19 6.07 -1.54 9.65
N GLN A 20 6.18 -1.92 10.92
CA GLN A 20 5.96 -1.00 12.05
C GLN A 20 7.25 -0.25 12.40
N ALA A 21 7.47 0.90 11.76
CA ALA A 21 8.25 1.96 12.40
C ALA A 21 7.37 2.66 13.45
N ARG A 22 7.49 2.28 14.73
CA ARG A 22 7.11 3.17 15.86
C ARG A 22 8.19 4.25 16.06
N ILE A 23 8.44 4.97 14.98
CA ILE A 23 9.42 6.06 14.85
C ILE A 23 8.67 7.31 14.38
N ASP A 24 7.87 7.17 13.31
CA ASP A 24 6.96 8.21 12.81
C ASP A 24 5.47 7.80 13.01
N PHE A 25 4.59 8.04 12.03
CA PHE A 25 3.13 7.95 12.16
C PHE A 25 2.54 6.59 11.75
N ARG A 26 1.43 6.19 12.40
CA ARG A 26 0.62 5.01 12.03
C ARG A 26 -0.77 5.46 11.60
N HIS A 27 -1.19 5.03 10.41
CA HIS A 27 -2.50 5.31 9.84
C HIS A 27 -3.59 4.41 10.47
N ASP A 28 -4.69 5.02 10.92
CA ASP A 28 -5.83 4.31 11.53
C ASP A 28 -6.61 3.44 10.51
N SER A 29 -6.42 3.64 9.20
CA SER A 29 -7.05 2.84 8.15
C SER A 29 -6.47 1.43 8.00
N ILE A 30 -5.25 1.16 8.49
CA ILE A 30 -4.52 -0.09 8.26
C ILE A 30 -5.33 -1.37 8.60
N PRO A 31 -6.05 -1.47 9.74
CA PRO A 31 -6.84 -2.66 10.05
C PRO A 31 -8.03 -2.86 9.09
N THR A 32 -8.70 -1.77 8.72
CA THR A 32 -9.85 -1.76 7.80
C THR A 32 -9.42 -2.14 6.39
N ALA A 33 -8.29 -1.57 5.93
CA ALA A 33 -7.66 -1.89 4.66
C ALA A 33 -7.31 -3.37 4.54
N ILE A 34 -6.67 -3.96 5.56
CA ILE A 34 -6.35 -5.39 5.58
C ILE A 34 -7.60 -6.26 5.56
N ASN A 35 -8.65 -5.89 6.30
CA ASN A 35 -9.91 -6.63 6.29
C ASN A 35 -10.56 -6.58 4.90
N ALA A 36 -10.60 -5.40 4.25
CA ALA A 36 -11.15 -5.23 2.91
C ALA A 36 -10.37 -6.03 1.86
N LEU A 37 -9.03 -5.98 1.88
CA LEU A 37 -8.16 -6.76 0.98
C LEU A 37 -8.36 -8.27 1.18
N LYS A 38 -8.33 -8.76 2.43
CA LYS A 38 -8.57 -10.19 2.73
C LYS A 38 -9.99 -10.65 2.39
N GLN A 39 -10.98 -9.75 2.38
CA GLN A 39 -12.36 -10.05 1.99
C GLN A 39 -12.56 -10.06 0.47
N LYS A 40 -11.99 -9.10 -0.27
CA LYS A 40 -12.15 -8.97 -1.73
C LYS A 40 -11.22 -9.93 -2.50
N GLY A 41 -9.99 -10.14 -2.03
CA GLY A 41 -8.97 -10.98 -2.68
C GLY A 41 -9.43 -12.38 -3.12
N PRO A 42 -10.09 -13.17 -2.24
CA PRO A 42 -10.61 -14.50 -2.60
C PRO A 42 -11.70 -14.51 -3.67
N SER A 43 -12.31 -13.35 -3.98
CA SER A 43 -13.29 -13.20 -5.07
C SER A 43 -12.68 -12.70 -6.38
N ASN A 44 -11.37 -12.43 -6.41
CA ASN A 44 -10.64 -12.08 -7.62
C ASN A 44 -10.46 -13.29 -8.55
N SER A 45 -10.12 -13.06 -9.82
CA SER A 45 -9.84 -14.12 -10.79
C SER A 45 -8.54 -13.83 -11.54
N PRO A 46 -7.41 -14.51 -11.23
CA PRO A 46 -7.26 -15.55 -10.19
C PRO A 46 -7.42 -15.00 -8.76
N PRO A 47 -7.77 -15.84 -7.77
CA PRO A 47 -7.88 -15.43 -6.37
C PRO A 47 -6.55 -14.94 -5.77
N ILE A 48 -6.62 -13.86 -4.99
CA ILE A 48 -5.47 -13.26 -4.31
C ILE A 48 -5.62 -13.48 -2.80
N ILE A 49 -4.54 -13.90 -2.13
CA ILE A 49 -4.51 -14.15 -0.69
C ILE A 49 -3.53 -13.16 -0.04
N PHE A 50 -4.02 -12.44 0.96
CA PHE A 50 -3.24 -11.41 1.65
C PHE A 50 -2.74 -11.94 3.01
N ASP A 51 -1.42 -12.05 3.14
CA ASP A 51 -0.72 -12.20 4.41
C ASP A 51 -0.42 -10.82 5.00
N ASN A 52 -0.24 -10.78 6.32
CA ASN A 52 0.18 -9.56 6.99
C ASN A 52 1.12 -9.88 8.15
N THR A 53 2.16 -9.06 8.31
CA THR A 53 3.12 -9.10 9.43
C THR A 53 3.45 -7.66 9.78
N GLU A 54 3.70 -7.32 11.04
CA GLU A 54 4.30 -6.02 11.38
C GLU A 54 5.82 -6.12 11.65
N ASP A 55 6.39 -7.33 11.53
CA ASP A 55 7.74 -7.69 11.97
C ASP A 55 8.79 -7.56 10.85
N GLN A 56 9.80 -6.71 11.06
CA GLN A 56 10.93 -6.53 10.14
C GLN A 56 11.79 -7.79 9.95
N ASN A 57 11.82 -8.69 10.92
CA ASN A 57 12.56 -9.94 10.81
C ASN A 57 11.95 -10.88 9.75
N PHE A 58 10.76 -10.57 9.24
CA PHE A 58 10.16 -11.28 8.11
C PHE A 58 10.83 -10.94 6.77
N PHE A 59 11.50 -9.80 6.62
CA PHE A 59 12.17 -9.38 5.39
C PHE A 59 13.52 -10.07 5.20
N THR A 60 13.48 -11.36 4.88
CA THR A 60 14.64 -12.16 4.46
C THR A 60 14.42 -12.68 3.04
N THR A 61 15.49 -12.88 2.27
CA THR A 61 15.39 -13.39 0.89
C THR A 61 14.65 -14.74 0.81
N ALA A 62 14.79 -15.58 1.84
CA ALA A 62 14.10 -16.86 1.95
C ALA A 62 12.57 -16.70 2.13
N ASN A 63 12.13 -15.69 2.88
CA ASN A 63 10.70 -15.39 3.04
C ASN A 63 10.14 -14.70 1.80
N LEU A 64 10.76 -13.59 1.37
CA LEU A 64 10.27 -12.76 0.26
C LEU A 64 10.17 -13.57 -1.05
N SER A 65 11.08 -14.52 -1.30
CA SER A 65 11.06 -15.36 -2.51
C SER A 65 9.83 -16.29 -2.65
N GLN A 66 8.95 -16.35 -1.66
CA GLN A 66 7.68 -17.09 -1.67
C GLN A 66 6.47 -16.24 -2.12
N TYR A 67 6.61 -14.91 -2.20
CA TYR A 67 5.51 -13.96 -2.46
C TYR A 67 5.54 -13.44 -3.90
N ASP A 68 4.38 -13.37 -4.56
CA ASP A 68 4.27 -12.89 -5.94
C ASP A 68 4.21 -11.36 -6.03
N ALA A 69 3.81 -10.69 -4.95
CA ALA A 69 4.14 -9.28 -4.73
C ALA A 69 4.40 -9.00 -3.26
N ILE A 70 5.24 -8.00 -2.99
CA ILE A 70 5.32 -7.34 -1.69
C ILE A 70 4.51 -6.06 -1.76
N LEU A 71 3.65 -5.80 -0.76
CA LEU A 71 2.81 -4.60 -0.72
C LEU A 71 3.14 -3.79 0.54
N PHE A 72 3.39 -2.50 0.38
CA PHE A 72 3.54 -1.55 1.48
C PHE A 72 2.24 -0.74 1.61
N LEU A 73 1.54 -0.90 2.74
CA LEU A 73 0.22 -0.31 3.00
C LEU A 73 0.36 0.69 4.13
N SER A 74 0.37 1.98 3.79
CA SER A 74 0.40 3.06 4.77
C SER A 74 1.55 2.96 5.78
N THR A 75 2.71 2.43 5.33
CA THR A 75 4.00 2.39 6.05
C THR A 75 4.66 3.77 6.05
N THR A 76 5.53 4.06 7.02
CA THR A 76 6.03 5.43 7.24
C THR A 76 7.49 5.40 7.69
N GLY A 77 8.38 6.15 7.04
CA GLY A 77 9.78 6.30 7.47
C GLY A 77 10.68 5.05 7.33
N GLU A 78 11.70 4.95 8.19
CA GLU A 78 12.78 3.94 8.12
C GLU A 78 12.36 2.60 8.75
N VAL A 79 11.49 1.90 8.01
CA VAL A 79 10.84 0.65 8.45
C VAL A 79 11.70 -0.62 8.33
N LEU A 80 12.69 -0.66 7.43
CA LEU A 80 13.63 -1.78 7.25
C LEU A 80 15.03 -1.42 7.75
N ASP A 81 15.69 -2.35 8.45
CA ASP A 81 17.14 -2.28 8.64
C ASP A 81 17.92 -2.63 7.36
N ALA A 82 19.25 -2.50 7.41
CA ALA A 82 20.11 -2.73 6.26
C ALA A 82 20.02 -4.17 5.68
N SER A 83 19.73 -5.18 6.49
CA SER A 83 19.54 -6.56 6.02
C SER A 83 18.18 -6.73 5.33
N GLY A 84 17.12 -6.14 5.88
CA GLY A 84 15.80 -6.10 5.26
C GLY A 84 15.79 -5.37 3.92
N LYS A 85 16.50 -4.23 3.84
CA LYS A 85 16.69 -3.49 2.58
C LYS A 85 17.44 -4.32 1.54
N ALA A 86 18.51 -5.01 1.93
CA ALA A 86 19.26 -5.89 1.02
C ALA A 86 18.41 -7.09 0.54
N ALA A 87 17.60 -7.67 1.42
CA ALA A 87 16.66 -8.74 1.05
C ALA A 87 15.60 -8.24 0.06
N PHE A 88 15.05 -7.04 0.26
CA PHE A 88 14.05 -6.44 -0.63
C PHE A 88 14.64 -6.03 -1.99
N GLN A 89 15.82 -5.40 -2.01
CA GLN A 89 16.56 -5.15 -3.26
C GLN A 89 16.83 -6.44 -4.05
N THR A 90 17.18 -7.53 -3.34
CA THR A 90 17.38 -8.85 -3.96
C THR A 90 16.09 -9.42 -4.55
N TYR A 91 14.94 -9.18 -3.90
CA TYR A 91 13.63 -9.61 -4.39
C TYR A 91 13.22 -8.85 -5.68
N LEU A 92 13.39 -7.53 -5.70
CA LEU A 92 13.10 -6.69 -6.89
C LEU A 92 13.96 -7.10 -8.09
N ASN A 93 15.28 -7.26 -7.89
CA ASN A 93 16.22 -7.75 -8.92
C ASN A 93 15.92 -9.17 -9.44
N GLN A 94 15.06 -9.95 -8.77
CA GLN A 94 14.77 -11.34 -9.13
C GLN A 94 13.41 -11.53 -9.80
N GLY A 95 12.77 -10.45 -10.26
CA GLY A 95 11.45 -10.46 -10.90
C GLY A 95 10.29 -10.27 -9.94
N GLY A 96 10.57 -9.92 -8.69
CA GLY A 96 9.56 -9.70 -7.65
C GLY A 96 8.75 -8.44 -7.93
N ASN A 97 7.42 -8.52 -7.77
CA ASN A 97 6.54 -7.40 -8.03
C ASN A 97 6.29 -6.57 -6.75
N PHE A 98 6.00 -5.28 -6.90
CA PHE A 98 5.77 -4.36 -5.79
C PHE A 98 4.45 -3.61 -5.89
N VAL A 99 3.84 -3.31 -4.75
CA VAL A 99 2.65 -2.46 -4.64
C VAL A 99 2.83 -1.47 -3.48
N GLY A 100 2.77 -0.17 -3.74
CA GLY A 100 2.74 0.85 -2.69
C GLY A 100 1.34 1.46 -2.55
N ILE A 101 0.86 1.65 -1.33
CA ILE A 101 -0.42 2.31 -1.06
C ILE A 101 -0.24 3.39 0.01
N HIS A 102 -0.81 4.56 -0.27
CA HIS A 102 -0.81 5.73 0.58
C HIS A 102 0.63 6.15 0.97
N SER A 103 0.96 6.24 2.26
CA SER A 103 2.28 6.67 2.76
C SER A 103 3.45 5.75 2.41
N ALA A 104 3.24 4.67 1.64
CA ALA A 104 4.33 3.89 1.06
C ALA A 104 5.40 4.76 0.38
N SER A 105 5.03 5.89 -0.23
CA SER A 105 5.95 6.88 -0.83
C SER A 105 6.85 7.62 0.18
N ASP A 106 6.52 7.62 1.46
CA ASP A 106 7.29 8.18 2.58
C ASP A 106 8.16 7.12 3.30
N THR A 107 8.11 5.88 2.82
CA THR A 107 8.83 4.75 3.40
C THR A 107 10.28 4.70 2.89
N LEU A 108 11.22 4.17 3.70
CA LEU A 108 12.64 3.99 3.35
C LEU A 108 13.39 5.24 2.85
N ARG A 109 13.03 6.46 3.29
CA ARG A 109 13.56 7.78 2.84
C ARG A 109 15.07 7.86 2.57
N ASN A 110 15.90 7.08 3.28
CA ASN A 110 17.36 7.02 3.12
C ASN A 110 17.84 5.95 2.11
N THR A 111 17.01 5.54 1.15
CA THR A 111 17.24 4.33 0.31
C THR A 111 16.96 4.61 -1.16
N THR A 112 18.01 4.84 -1.95
CA THR A 112 17.87 5.37 -3.31
C THR A 112 17.03 4.51 -4.25
N PHE A 113 17.23 3.18 -4.27
CA PHE A 113 16.50 2.29 -5.18
C PHE A 113 14.97 2.36 -4.98
N TYR A 114 14.52 2.58 -3.75
CA TYR A 114 13.09 2.63 -3.44
C TYR A 114 12.44 3.95 -3.88
N MET A 115 13.23 5.02 -4.02
CA MET A 115 12.75 6.33 -4.44
C MET A 115 12.48 6.41 -5.95
N GLU A 116 12.88 5.40 -6.74
CA GLU A 116 12.85 5.40 -8.20
C GLU A 116 11.60 4.71 -8.80
N GLU A 117 10.66 4.23 -7.98
CA GLU A 117 9.65 3.23 -8.40
C GLU A 117 8.34 3.78 -9.08
N LEU A 118 8.31 5.02 -9.64
CA LEU A 118 7.09 5.89 -9.78
C LEU A 118 7.03 6.81 -11.05
N VAL A 119 6.11 6.79 -12.09
CA VAL A 119 6.18 7.50 -13.48
C VAL A 119 4.85 7.56 -14.38
N VAL A 120 4.75 7.87 -15.75
CA VAL A 120 3.72 8.56 -16.74
C VAL A 120 2.46 7.90 -17.50
N LEU A 121 1.20 8.36 -17.25
CA LEU A 121 -0.19 8.10 -17.80
C LEU A 121 -0.63 6.99 -18.82
N ASP A 122 -1.69 6.22 -18.43
CA ASP A 122 -2.64 5.44 -19.27
C ASP A 122 -4.07 5.40 -18.66
N ASN A 123 -5.12 5.19 -19.47
CA ASN A 123 -6.52 4.98 -19.04
C ASN A 123 -7.12 3.61 -19.40
N THR A 124 -6.40 2.73 -20.12
CA THR A 124 -6.83 1.35 -20.39
C THR A 124 -6.49 0.38 -19.25
N HIS A 125 -5.58 0.79 -18.38
CA HIS A 125 -5.06 0.03 -17.25
C HIS A 125 -6.15 -0.54 -16.31
N PRO A 126 -6.02 -1.80 -15.83
CA PRO A 126 -7.04 -2.44 -14.99
C PRO A 126 -7.37 -1.73 -13.67
N SER A 127 -6.50 -0.86 -13.15
CA SER A 127 -6.79 -0.07 -11.95
C SER A 127 -7.61 1.20 -12.19
N THR A 128 -7.88 1.58 -13.45
CA THR A 128 -8.59 2.84 -13.76
C THR A 128 -9.68 2.69 -14.81
N SER A 129 -9.74 1.57 -15.52
CA SER A 129 -10.76 1.26 -16.54
C SER A 129 -12.21 1.25 -16.01
N MET A 130 -12.42 1.13 -14.70
CA MET A 130 -13.74 1.21 -14.06
C MET A 130 -14.12 2.62 -13.58
N LEU A 131 -13.18 3.57 -13.54
CA LEU A 131 -13.39 4.88 -12.92
C LEU A 131 -14.09 5.87 -13.86
N PRO A 132 -14.96 6.75 -13.33
CA PRO A 132 -15.49 7.86 -14.11
C PRO A 132 -14.38 8.87 -14.46
N THR A 133 -14.51 9.56 -15.60
CA THR A 133 -13.56 10.58 -16.09
C THR A 133 -13.31 11.72 -15.08
N ARG A 134 -14.22 11.92 -14.12
CA ARG A 134 -14.00 12.70 -12.90
C ARG A 134 -14.49 11.85 -11.72
N TRP A 135 -13.57 11.44 -10.86
CA TRP A 135 -13.86 10.66 -9.65
C TRP A 135 -13.79 11.58 -8.42
N PRO A 136 -14.92 11.90 -7.77
CA PRO A 136 -14.91 12.68 -6.54
C PRO A 136 -14.46 11.79 -5.37
N VAL A 137 -13.30 12.11 -4.80
CA VAL A 137 -12.70 11.40 -3.65
C VAL A 137 -12.35 12.43 -2.58
N GLN A 138 -12.60 12.09 -1.31
CA GLN A 138 -12.04 12.80 -0.16
C GLN A 138 -11.01 11.87 0.51
N ASP A 139 -9.76 12.30 0.56
CA ASP A 139 -8.62 11.58 1.14
C ASP A 139 -7.51 12.58 1.49
N GLU A 140 -6.35 12.10 1.95
CA GLU A 140 -5.12 12.89 1.99
C GLU A 140 -4.38 12.79 0.65
N PHE A 141 -3.95 13.92 0.10
CA PHE A 141 -3.26 14.02 -1.19
C PHE A 141 -1.82 14.52 -0.97
N TYR A 142 -0.82 13.80 -1.51
CA TYR A 142 0.59 14.09 -1.25
C TYR A 142 1.27 14.91 -2.35
N ASN A 143 2.10 15.86 -1.92
CA ASN A 143 3.05 16.57 -2.78
C ASN A 143 4.39 15.83 -2.78
N PHE A 144 4.88 15.39 -3.95
CA PHE A 144 6.09 14.56 -4.07
C PHE A 144 7.40 15.36 -4.21
N LYS A 145 8.54 14.74 -3.90
CA LYS A 145 9.88 15.38 -3.94
C LYS A 145 10.49 15.47 -5.36
N SER A 146 9.91 14.76 -6.32
CA SER A 146 10.34 14.71 -7.73
C SER A 146 9.13 14.36 -8.60
N ASP A 147 9.15 14.77 -9.87
CA ASP A 147 8.17 14.26 -10.83
C ASP A 147 8.41 12.76 -10.99
N PRO A 148 7.45 11.89 -10.64
CA PRO A 148 7.55 10.49 -10.97
C PRO A 148 7.91 10.30 -12.45
N ARG A 149 7.46 11.17 -13.36
CA ARG A 149 7.68 11.03 -14.82
C ARG A 149 9.12 10.93 -15.30
N SER A 150 10.10 11.09 -14.42
CA SER A 150 11.53 10.94 -14.66
C SER A 150 12.07 9.49 -14.81
N VAL A 151 11.40 8.43 -14.34
CA VAL A 151 12.03 7.09 -14.12
C VAL A 151 11.33 5.81 -14.69
N GLY A 152 10.64 5.84 -15.86
CA GLY A 152 10.04 4.61 -16.52
C GLY A 152 8.50 4.33 -16.61
N ALA A 153 7.78 4.01 -15.50
CA ALA A 153 6.32 3.77 -15.25
C ALA A 153 5.21 4.62 -15.94
N VAL A 154 3.96 4.50 -15.43
CA VAL A 154 2.72 5.05 -15.99
C VAL A 154 1.63 5.63 -15.00
N VAL A 155 1.50 6.96 -14.82
CA VAL A 155 0.55 7.79 -13.98
C VAL A 155 -0.92 7.70 -14.41
N VAL A 156 -1.59 6.60 -14.06
CA VAL A 156 -3.01 6.38 -14.36
C VAL A 156 -4.01 7.33 -13.67
N LEU A 157 -3.64 8.01 -12.57
CA LEU A 157 -4.51 9.02 -11.92
C LEU A 157 -3.80 10.32 -11.56
N THR A 158 -4.54 11.43 -11.62
CA THR A 158 -4.10 12.77 -11.22
C THR A 158 -5.22 13.53 -10.50
N VAL A 159 -4.86 14.36 -9.51
CA VAL A 159 -5.82 15.28 -8.85
C VAL A 159 -5.96 16.58 -9.64
N ASP A 160 -7.13 17.22 -9.53
CA ASP A 160 -7.36 18.56 -10.09
C ASP A 160 -7.04 19.63 -9.04
N GLU A 161 -5.93 20.34 -9.23
CA GLU A 161 -5.47 21.36 -8.27
C GLU A 161 -6.39 22.62 -8.22
N SER A 162 -7.45 22.69 -9.05
CA SER A 162 -8.49 23.71 -8.90
C SER A 162 -9.62 23.33 -7.92
N THR A 163 -9.69 22.08 -7.46
CA THR A 163 -10.80 21.61 -6.60
C THR A 163 -10.47 21.54 -5.10
N TYR A 164 -9.25 21.94 -4.70
CA TYR A 164 -8.84 22.02 -3.30
C TYR A 164 -7.91 23.22 -3.06
N THR A 165 -7.68 23.55 -1.78
CA THR A 165 -6.70 24.58 -1.38
C THR A 165 -5.42 23.89 -0.91
N ASP A 166 -4.29 24.26 -1.49
CA ASP A 166 -2.96 23.99 -0.94
C ASP A 166 -2.38 25.33 -0.46
N ASP A 167 -2.23 25.49 0.86
CA ASP A 167 -1.56 26.64 1.49
C ASP A 167 -0.08 26.36 1.79
N GLY A 168 0.41 25.17 1.43
CA GLY A 168 1.80 24.75 1.56
C GLY A 168 2.72 25.41 0.52
N VAL A 169 3.93 25.75 0.96
CA VAL A 169 5.00 26.18 0.05
C VAL A 169 5.53 24.95 -0.70
N ARG A 170 5.19 24.81 -2.00
CA ARG A 170 5.80 23.81 -2.90
C ARG A 170 7.32 24.07 -2.99
N LYS A 171 8.11 23.17 -2.40
CA LYS A 171 9.60 23.21 -2.37
C LYS A 171 10.25 22.37 -3.47
N PHE A 172 9.47 21.50 -4.11
CA PHE A 172 9.91 20.50 -5.07
C PHE A 172 8.97 20.50 -6.29
N ASP A 173 9.47 20.00 -7.42
CA ASP A 173 8.66 19.79 -8.61
C ASP A 173 8.23 18.31 -8.65
N GLN A 174 6.92 18.08 -8.52
CA GLN A 174 6.27 16.76 -8.61
C GLN A 174 5.67 16.50 -10.01
N GLY A 175 5.94 17.37 -10.97
CA GLY A 175 5.36 17.31 -12.30
C GLY A 175 3.94 17.82 -12.38
N THR A 176 3.48 18.02 -13.61
CA THR A 176 2.11 18.40 -13.92
C THR A 176 1.56 17.55 -15.08
N PRO A 177 0.29 17.13 -15.06
CA PRO A 177 -0.69 17.25 -13.96
C PRO A 177 -0.27 16.49 -12.68
N HIS A 178 -0.73 16.96 -11.52
CA HIS A 178 -0.36 16.41 -10.21
C HIS A 178 -0.64 14.89 -10.13
N PRO A 179 0.39 14.03 -9.99
CA PRO A 179 0.25 12.57 -10.08
C PRO A 179 -0.24 11.95 -8.76
N ILE A 180 -1.14 10.96 -8.83
CA ILE A 180 -1.79 10.32 -7.67
C ILE A 180 -1.67 8.79 -7.68
N ALA A 181 -1.71 8.14 -8.85
CA ALA A 181 -1.49 6.68 -8.96
C ALA A 181 -0.77 6.32 -10.26
N TRP A 182 0.05 5.26 -10.26
CA TRP A 182 0.90 4.85 -11.40
C TRP A 182 1.32 3.38 -11.40
N TYR A 183 1.91 2.88 -12.50
CA TYR A 183 2.44 1.50 -12.63
C TYR A 183 3.77 1.36 -13.43
N GLN A 184 4.75 0.58 -12.97
CA GLN A 184 5.96 0.22 -13.74
C GLN A 184 5.82 -1.17 -14.38
N GLU A 185 5.96 -1.26 -15.71
CA GLU A 185 6.22 -2.54 -16.40
C GLU A 185 7.61 -3.11 -16.05
N ARG A 186 8.56 -2.24 -15.68
CA ARG A 186 9.87 -2.60 -15.13
C ARG A 186 10.11 -1.79 -13.86
N GLY A 187 10.01 -2.43 -12.68
CA GLY A 187 10.28 -1.82 -11.37
C GLY A 187 11.69 -1.21 -11.34
N ALA A 188 11.80 0.13 -11.32
CA ALA A 188 13.07 0.82 -11.55
C ALA A 188 14.02 0.77 -10.34
N GLY A 189 13.50 0.44 -9.15
CA GLY A 189 14.34 0.02 -8.03
C GLY A 189 15.12 -1.29 -8.27
N SER A 190 14.90 -1.96 -9.42
CA SER A 190 15.66 -3.13 -9.86
C SER A 190 16.81 -2.73 -10.80
N GLN A 191 18.03 -3.16 -10.47
CA GLN A 191 19.26 -2.83 -11.21
C GLN A 191 19.14 -3.13 -12.73
N GLU A 192 19.67 -2.26 -13.59
CA GLU A 192 19.41 -2.27 -15.05
C GLU A 192 19.60 -3.64 -15.74
N THR A 193 20.61 -4.42 -15.33
CA THR A 193 20.93 -5.73 -15.90
C THR A 193 20.03 -6.87 -15.44
N GLU A 194 19.23 -6.64 -14.41
CA GLU A 194 18.46 -7.66 -13.70
C GLU A 194 17.02 -7.79 -14.20
N THR A 195 16.36 -8.88 -13.82
CA THR A 195 14.92 -9.08 -14.09
C THR A 195 14.12 -8.27 -13.08
N ALA A 196 13.50 -7.16 -13.50
CA ALA A 196 12.56 -6.46 -12.64
C ALA A 196 11.17 -7.08 -12.73
N GLY A 197 10.42 -7.12 -11.63
CA GLY A 197 8.97 -7.29 -11.68
C GLY A 197 8.25 -5.99 -12.04
N ARG A 198 6.93 -6.02 -11.92
CA ARG A 198 6.05 -4.84 -12.04
C ARG A 198 5.95 -4.07 -10.72
N SER A 199 5.79 -2.75 -10.77
CA SER A 199 5.36 -1.94 -9.62
C SER A 199 3.99 -1.30 -9.86
N TRP A 200 3.22 -1.02 -8.82
CA TRP A 200 2.04 -0.15 -8.87
C TRP A 200 1.92 0.68 -7.60
N TYR A 201 1.36 1.88 -7.69
CA TYR A 201 1.15 2.75 -6.54
C TYR A 201 -0.13 3.58 -6.64
N THR A 202 -0.74 3.89 -5.49
CA THR A 202 -1.73 4.97 -5.33
C THR A 202 -1.49 5.72 -4.02
N SER A 203 -1.63 7.05 -4.02
CA SER A 203 -1.46 7.88 -2.80
C SER A 203 -2.69 7.90 -1.91
N LEU A 204 -3.84 7.42 -2.42
CA LEU A 204 -5.12 7.36 -1.73
C LEU A 204 -5.14 6.20 -0.72
N GLY A 205 -5.94 6.33 0.36
CA GLY A 205 -6.13 5.29 1.37
C GLY A 205 -5.94 5.73 2.83
N HIS A 206 -5.90 7.04 3.11
CA HIS A 206 -5.76 7.57 4.48
C HIS A 206 -6.98 7.22 5.35
N LEU A 207 -8.18 7.41 4.80
CA LEU A 207 -9.43 7.31 5.55
C LEU A 207 -9.97 5.87 5.56
N ASN A 208 -10.59 5.49 6.67
CA ASN A 208 -11.33 4.22 6.77
C ASN A 208 -12.43 4.13 5.70
N GLN A 209 -13.11 5.25 5.44
CA GLN A 209 -14.17 5.39 4.45
C GLN A 209 -13.68 5.12 3.02
N THR A 210 -12.42 5.45 2.70
CA THR A 210 -11.82 5.10 1.39
C THR A 210 -11.80 3.59 1.18
N TRP A 211 -11.50 2.82 2.24
CA TRP A 211 -11.50 1.35 2.23
C TRP A 211 -12.89 0.71 2.33
N GLU A 212 -13.94 1.52 2.49
CA GLU A 212 -15.35 1.10 2.43
C GLU A 212 -15.98 1.41 1.05
N ASP A 213 -15.34 2.22 0.20
CA ASP A 213 -15.84 2.57 -1.14
C ASP A 213 -15.54 1.49 -2.18
N ASP A 214 -16.59 1.03 -2.89
CA ASP A 214 -16.47 -0.03 -3.88
C ASP A 214 -15.70 0.39 -5.15
N LEU A 215 -15.61 1.67 -5.51
CA LEU A 215 -14.78 2.12 -6.65
C LEU A 215 -13.30 2.14 -6.27
N TYR A 216 -12.96 2.60 -5.07
CA TYR A 216 -11.58 2.54 -4.56
C TYR A 216 -11.10 1.09 -4.39
N LEU A 217 -11.93 0.20 -3.85
CA LEU A 217 -11.57 -1.21 -3.74
C LEU A 217 -11.39 -1.87 -5.12
N GLN A 218 -12.16 -1.47 -6.14
CA GLN A 218 -11.91 -1.89 -7.52
C GLN A 218 -10.62 -1.31 -8.11
N HIS A 219 -10.32 -0.03 -7.86
CA HIS A 219 -9.06 0.62 -8.25
C HIS A 219 -7.84 -0.13 -7.68
N VAL A 220 -7.84 -0.39 -6.37
CA VAL A 220 -6.77 -1.13 -5.68
C VAL A 220 -6.67 -2.58 -6.16
N MET A 221 -7.77 -3.33 -6.23
CA MET A 221 -7.73 -4.73 -6.68
C MET A 221 -7.36 -4.87 -8.17
N GLY A 222 -7.72 -3.89 -9.01
CA GLY A 222 -7.29 -3.82 -10.40
C GLY A 222 -5.79 -3.54 -10.55
N GLY A 223 -5.23 -2.65 -9.71
CA GLY A 223 -3.79 -2.39 -9.63
C GLY A 223 -3.00 -3.63 -9.21
N ILE A 224 -3.37 -4.21 -8.07
CA ILE A 224 -2.74 -5.42 -7.54
C ILE A 224 -2.83 -6.58 -8.56
N SER A 225 -3.98 -6.77 -9.22
CA SER A 225 -4.15 -7.83 -10.23
C SER A 225 -3.29 -7.61 -11.48
N TRP A 226 -3.13 -6.37 -11.94
CA TRP A 226 -2.24 -6.07 -13.07
C TRP A 226 -0.77 -6.28 -12.71
N THR A 227 -0.35 -5.86 -11.51
CA THR A 227 1.01 -6.04 -10.99
C THR A 227 1.36 -7.52 -10.92
N LEU A 228 0.48 -8.32 -10.33
CA LEU A 228 0.65 -9.77 -10.19
C LEU A 228 0.60 -10.52 -11.53
N ALA A 229 0.04 -9.93 -12.59
CA ALA A 229 0.09 -10.49 -13.94
C ALA A 229 1.45 -10.26 -14.66
N GLY A 230 2.48 -9.79 -13.94
CA GLY A 230 3.86 -9.76 -14.42
C GLY A 230 4.43 -11.18 -14.60
N ASN A 231 4.92 -11.50 -15.80
CA ASN A 231 5.43 -12.83 -16.16
C ASN A 231 6.88 -13.07 -15.64
N THR A 232 7.13 -12.70 -14.39
CA THR A 232 8.46 -12.65 -13.77
C THR A 232 8.57 -13.48 -12.49
N THR A 233 7.44 -13.99 -11.98
CA THR A 233 7.37 -14.83 -10.77
C THR A 233 7.03 -16.29 -11.11
N LYS A 234 7.24 -17.19 -10.14
CA LYS A 234 6.95 -18.64 -10.26
C LYS A 234 5.52 -18.97 -10.66
N ALA A 235 4.55 -18.09 -10.36
CA ALA A 235 3.15 -18.24 -10.78
C ALA A 235 2.98 -18.37 -12.30
N PHE A 236 3.85 -17.72 -13.09
CA PHE A 236 3.78 -17.67 -14.55
C PHE A 236 5.03 -18.20 -15.27
N SER A 237 6.21 -18.18 -14.62
CA SER A 237 7.48 -18.65 -15.17
C SER A 237 8.18 -19.64 -14.23
N SER A 238 8.28 -20.91 -14.64
CA SER A 238 8.95 -21.96 -13.87
C SER A 238 10.46 -21.78 -13.72
N ASN A 239 11.07 -20.83 -14.45
CA ASN A 239 12.47 -20.43 -14.32
C ASN A 239 12.68 -19.26 -13.33
N ALA A 240 11.62 -18.67 -12.78
CA ALA A 240 11.71 -17.54 -11.85
C ALA A 240 12.19 -17.97 -10.45
N THR A 241 12.99 -17.14 -9.79
CA THR A 241 13.51 -17.42 -8.44
C THR A 241 12.59 -16.94 -7.31
N VAL A 242 11.69 -15.98 -7.56
CA VAL A 242 10.72 -15.45 -6.58
C VAL A 242 9.25 -15.70 -6.98
N GLY A 243 8.31 -15.56 -6.04
CA GLY A 243 6.90 -15.92 -6.23
C GLY A 243 6.51 -17.29 -5.71
N ASN A 244 5.19 -17.53 -5.64
CA ASN A 244 4.63 -18.76 -5.15
C ASN A 244 4.87 -19.91 -6.16
N ALA A 245 5.43 -21.02 -5.66
CA ALA A 245 5.70 -22.20 -6.48
C ALA A 245 4.43 -23.00 -6.86
N ASN A 246 3.26 -22.65 -6.31
CA ASN A 246 1.96 -23.17 -6.73
C ASN A 246 1.53 -22.57 -8.08
N SER A 247 2.26 -22.94 -9.12
CA SER A 247 2.07 -22.51 -10.51
C SER A 247 1.00 -23.32 -11.24
N LEU A 248 0.75 -22.99 -12.50
CA LEU A 248 -0.36 -23.49 -13.32
C LEU A 248 -0.28 -25.00 -13.70
N ASP A 249 0.83 -25.69 -13.40
CA ASP A 249 0.98 -27.14 -13.63
C ASP A 249 0.21 -27.94 -12.56
N GLY A 250 -1.06 -28.24 -12.84
CA GLY A 250 -2.03 -28.83 -11.91
C GLY A 250 -1.75 -30.29 -11.48
N ASN A 251 -0.65 -30.52 -10.76
CA ASN A 251 -0.13 -31.85 -10.45
C ASN A 251 0.39 -32.02 -9.00
N ASN A 252 0.10 -31.10 -8.07
CA ASN A 252 0.56 -31.21 -6.67
C ASN A 252 -0.50 -30.76 -5.63
N PRO A 253 -1.25 -31.71 -5.00
CA PRO A 253 -2.31 -31.40 -4.05
C PRO A 253 -1.81 -31.36 -2.59
N SER A 254 -1.02 -30.35 -2.20
CA SER A 254 -0.66 -30.14 -0.78
C SER A 254 -0.24 -28.70 -0.44
N SER A 255 -1.13 -27.93 0.19
CA SER A 255 -0.76 -26.72 0.94
C SER A 255 -1.80 -26.41 2.03
N THR A 256 -1.81 -27.20 3.11
CA THR A 256 -2.60 -26.88 4.32
C THR A 256 -1.94 -25.72 5.06
N ILE A 257 -2.41 -24.49 4.82
CA ILE A 257 -1.91 -23.30 5.53
C ILE A 257 -2.52 -23.27 6.93
N THR A 258 -1.69 -23.54 7.94
CA THR A 258 -2.10 -23.57 9.35
C THR A 258 -2.28 -22.14 9.90
N SER A 259 -3.51 -21.76 10.21
CA SER A 259 -3.80 -20.50 10.91
C SER A 259 -3.27 -20.53 12.35
N ILE A 260 -2.30 -19.68 12.66
CA ILE A 260 -1.75 -19.54 14.01
C ILE A 260 -2.65 -18.62 14.83
N SER A 261 -3.50 -19.21 15.67
CA SER A 261 -4.34 -18.49 16.62
C SER A 261 -3.52 -17.85 17.75
N THR A 262 -3.74 -16.56 18.01
CA THR A 262 -3.06 -15.81 19.09
C THR A 262 -3.52 -16.26 20.47
N SER A 263 -2.56 -16.66 21.32
CA SER A 263 -2.83 -17.05 22.71
C SER A 263 -2.97 -15.82 23.62
N LYS A 264 -4.16 -15.67 24.22
CA LYS A 264 -4.48 -14.54 25.10
C LYS A 264 -3.88 -14.75 26.49
N SER A 265 -2.84 -13.98 26.83
CA SER A 265 -2.23 -14.01 28.17
C SER A 265 -2.99 -13.13 29.17
N THR A 266 -3.21 -13.66 30.38
CA THR A 266 -3.93 -12.97 31.46
C THR A 266 -2.93 -12.30 32.41
N SER A 267 -2.99 -10.98 32.56
CA SER A 267 -2.21 -10.25 33.57
C SER A 267 -2.97 -10.13 34.89
N THR A 268 -2.38 -10.65 35.97
CA THR A 268 -2.90 -10.48 37.34
C THR A 268 -2.49 -9.14 37.94
N SER A 269 -3.37 -8.59 38.78
CA SER A 269 -3.15 -7.33 39.52
C SER A 269 -2.24 -7.51 40.73
N VAL A 270 -1.35 -6.54 40.98
CA VAL A 270 -0.68 -6.33 42.28
C VAL A 270 -0.80 -4.85 42.66
N GLU A 271 -1.00 -4.59 43.95
CA GLU A 271 -1.36 -3.29 44.53
C GLU A 271 -0.19 -2.70 45.35
N SER A 272 -0.02 -1.37 45.34
CA SER A 272 0.87 -0.66 46.29
C SER A 272 0.41 0.79 46.49
N THR A 273 0.90 1.44 47.56
CA THR A 273 0.17 2.52 48.26
C THR A 273 0.98 3.82 48.50
N VAL A 274 0.38 4.97 48.12
CA VAL A 274 -0.01 6.14 48.99
C VAL A 274 1.09 6.82 49.87
N PRO A 275 1.17 8.18 50.13
CA PRO A 275 0.29 9.34 49.84
C PRO A 275 1.05 10.57 49.16
N PRO A 276 0.87 11.90 49.49
CA PRO A 276 -0.01 12.79 48.71
C PRO A 276 0.54 14.23 48.37
N SER A 277 -0.35 15.09 47.85
CA SER A 277 -0.25 16.57 47.66
C SER A 277 0.55 17.07 46.44
N SER A 278 0.25 18.21 45.82
CA SER A 278 -0.73 19.29 46.13
C SER A 278 -1.38 19.91 44.87
N THR A 279 -2.44 20.70 45.05
CA THR A 279 -3.13 21.56 44.04
C THR A 279 -3.18 23.01 44.58
N PRO A 280 -3.18 24.06 43.73
CA PRO A 280 -4.34 24.49 42.89
C PRO A 280 -3.88 24.94 41.46
N SER A 281 -4.65 25.60 40.58
CA SER A 281 -6.00 26.21 40.62
C SER A 281 -6.69 26.20 39.24
N SER A 282 -7.97 26.61 39.21
CA SER A 282 -8.74 27.28 38.11
C SER A 282 -8.17 27.33 36.67
N ASP A 283 -8.97 27.13 35.62
CA ASP A 283 -10.32 27.71 35.48
C ASP A 283 -11.35 26.89 34.70
N THR A 284 -12.64 27.25 34.82
CA THR A 284 -13.73 26.63 34.04
C THR A 284 -14.67 27.66 33.42
N ALA A 285 -14.79 27.63 32.09
CA ALA A 285 -15.81 28.35 31.32
C ALA A 285 -16.87 27.37 30.79
N ARG A 286 -18.16 27.71 30.87
CA ARG A 286 -19.28 26.81 30.55
C ARG A 286 -19.76 26.93 29.10
N HIS A 287 -20.37 25.85 28.60
CA HIS A 287 -21.36 25.93 27.52
C HIS A 287 -22.47 26.94 27.83
N GLN A 288 -22.94 27.69 26.82
CA GLN A 288 -24.17 27.34 26.09
C GLN A 288 -24.56 28.42 25.06
N THR A 289 -24.80 28.03 23.81
CA THR A 289 -26.10 28.11 23.08
C THR A 289 -25.89 27.73 21.62
N ALA A 290 -26.96 27.30 20.93
CA ALA A 290 -26.91 26.81 19.55
C ALA A 290 -27.76 27.68 18.60
N SER A 291 -27.40 27.73 17.32
CA SER A 291 -28.28 28.16 16.22
C SER A 291 -27.70 27.82 14.84
N GLY A 292 -28.59 27.50 13.89
CA GLY A 292 -28.46 27.97 12.51
C GLY A 292 -27.47 27.29 11.56
N THR A 293 -27.82 26.08 11.11
CA THR A 293 -27.76 25.65 9.69
C THR A 293 -26.79 26.35 8.73
N LEU A 294 -25.65 25.70 8.44
CA LEU A 294 -25.15 25.61 7.06
C LEU A 294 -24.32 24.32 6.87
N LEU A 295 -24.81 23.39 6.06
CA LEU A 295 -24.04 22.20 5.64
C LEU A 295 -23.09 22.61 4.50
N LEU A 296 -21.99 23.26 4.87
CA LEU A 296 -20.87 23.47 3.96
C LEU A 296 -19.99 22.23 4.00
N SER A 297 -19.82 21.56 2.85
CA SER A 297 -18.96 20.38 2.73
C SER A 297 -17.49 20.81 2.75
N LEU A 298 -16.92 20.98 3.95
CA LEU A 298 -15.47 21.15 4.10
C LEU A 298 -14.78 19.82 3.80
N CYS A 299 -14.30 19.67 2.57
CA CYS A 299 -13.19 18.76 2.28
C CYS A 299 -11.93 19.32 2.96
N VAL A 300 -11.77 19.04 4.25
CA VAL A 300 -10.50 19.27 4.95
C VAL A 300 -9.52 18.23 4.43
N ALA A 301 -8.66 18.62 3.50
CA ALA A 301 -7.41 17.92 3.27
C ALA A 301 -6.57 18.12 4.54
N LEU A 302 -6.31 17.05 5.29
CA LEU A 302 -5.16 17.05 6.17
C LEU A 302 -3.92 17.06 5.26
N LEU A 303 -3.00 17.98 5.53
CA LEU A 303 -1.70 18.02 4.87
C LEU A 303 -0.67 17.49 5.85
N ALA A 304 -0.21 16.25 5.65
CA ALA A 304 1.03 15.77 6.26
C ALA A 304 2.22 16.63 5.79
N LEU A 305 2.56 17.69 6.55
CA LEU A 305 3.80 18.45 6.36
C LEU A 305 5.01 17.60 6.76
N MET A 306 5.41 16.71 5.86
CA MET A 306 6.57 15.83 6.03
C MET A 306 7.85 16.66 5.78
N TYR A 307 8.34 17.27 6.85
CA TYR A 307 9.54 18.10 6.85
C TYR A 307 10.80 17.25 6.70
N LEU A 308 11.66 17.68 5.75
CA LEU A 308 13.01 17.19 5.44
C LEU A 308 13.05 15.94 4.54
#